data_AF-A0A9E7JXB2-F1
#
_entry.id   AF-A0A9E7JXB2-F1
#
_cell.length_a   1.000
_cell.length_b   1.000
_cell.length_c   1.000
_cell.angle_alpha   90.00
_cell.angle_beta   90.00
_cell.angle_gamma   90.00
#
_symmetry.space_group_name_H-M   'P 1'
#
loop_
_entity.id
_entity.type
_entity.pdbx_description
1 polymer ?
#
loop_
_entity_poly.entity_id
_entity_poly.type
_entity_poly.pdbx_seq_one_letter_code
_entity_poly.pdbx_strand_id
1 'polypeptide(L)'
;MMKWTRAGVSRRGWILGSPNSLVVGLCESNVVALLNDLFEGSSDAAPAFYFVTLSQRYSGLKHGDRAVSTVVHIAVSGNMNHIAVNLLRSVVRVDEHSAGEWHQLLFDALRETCSSRRALETVYTMLVKCYADKGMIKMAIRLVG
;
A
#
# COMPACT_ATOMS: atom_id res chain seq x y z
N MET A 1 18.85 6.83 12.00
CA MET A 1 18.24 7.06 10.67
C MET A 1 16.77 7.52 10.77
N MET A 2 16.42 8.44 11.70
CA MET A 2 15.02 8.84 12.02
C MET A 2 14.77 10.36 12.00
N LYS A 3 15.82 11.19 11.85
CA LYS A 3 15.69 12.65 11.95
C LYS A 3 15.08 13.29 10.68
N TRP A 4 15.29 12.68 9.51
CA TRP A 4 14.87 13.23 8.22
C TRP A 4 13.37 13.01 7.95
N THR A 5 12.84 11.85 8.33
CA THR A 5 11.42 11.52 8.14
C THR A 5 10.49 12.41 8.97
N ARG A 6 10.91 12.81 10.17
CA ARG A 6 10.10 13.74 10.99
C ARG A 6 10.11 15.16 10.42
N ALA A 7 11.27 15.66 10.02
CA ALA A 7 11.42 17.02 9.50
C ALA A 7 10.67 17.23 8.17
N GLY A 8 10.71 16.25 7.26
CA GLY A 8 10.02 16.34 5.97
C GLY A 8 8.49 16.40 6.11
N VAL A 9 7.95 15.61 7.02
CA VAL A 9 6.50 15.47 7.19
C VAL A 9 5.92 16.56 8.08
N SER A 10 6.66 17.02 9.11
CA SER A 10 6.28 18.22 9.88
C SER A 10 6.31 19.50 9.06
N ARG A 11 7.18 19.63 8.05
CA ARG A 11 7.12 20.74 7.08
C ARG A 11 5.84 20.75 6.26
N ARG A 12 5.20 19.59 6.09
CA ARG A 12 3.91 19.43 5.39
C ARG A 12 2.71 19.45 6.35
N GLY A 13 2.91 19.92 7.59
CA GLY A 13 1.83 20.12 8.56
C GLY A 13 1.48 18.89 9.41
N TRP A 14 2.18 17.77 9.25
CA TRP A 14 1.91 16.57 10.04
C TRP A 14 2.63 16.59 11.38
N ILE A 15 1.85 16.48 12.46
CA ILE A 15 2.36 16.28 13.81
C ILE A 15 2.38 14.78 14.08
N LEU A 16 3.47 14.12 13.72
CA LEU A 16 3.71 12.74 14.14
C LEU A 16 4.03 12.78 15.64
N GLY A 17 3.14 12.21 16.47
CA GLY A 17 3.37 12.08 17.90
C GLY A 17 4.63 11.26 18.22
N SER A 18 4.94 11.10 19.51
CA SER A 18 6.04 10.24 19.97
C SER A 18 6.00 8.87 19.26
N PRO A 19 7.14 8.19 19.02
CA PRO A 19 7.15 6.83 18.45
C PRO A 19 6.22 5.83 19.17
N ASN A 20 5.79 6.14 20.39
CA ASN A 20 4.84 5.35 21.19
C ASN A 20 3.40 5.92 21.23
N SER A 21 3.11 7.01 20.51
CA SER A 21 1.78 7.65 20.50
C SER A 21 1.47 8.19 19.09
N LEU A 22 0.93 7.34 18.21
CA LEU A 22 0.30 7.79 16.98
C LEU A 22 -1.05 8.45 17.33
N VAL A 23 -1.01 9.74 17.72
CA VAL A 23 -2.21 10.58 17.94
C VAL A 23 -2.51 11.38 16.67
N VAL A 24 -2.49 10.70 15.52
CA VAL A 24 -3.09 11.23 14.29
C VAL A 24 -4.40 10.49 14.15
N GLY A 25 -5.50 11.18 13.86
CA GLY A 25 -6.74 10.50 13.47
C GLY A 25 -6.47 9.70 12.19
N LEU A 26 -6.19 8.40 12.32
CA LEU A 26 -5.79 7.53 11.22
C LEU A 26 -7.03 7.06 10.44
N CYS A 27 -7.83 7.98 9.89
CA CYS A 27 -8.74 7.62 8.82
C CYS A 27 -7.94 7.34 7.53
N GLU A 28 -8.52 6.53 6.64
CA GLU A 28 -7.84 6.05 5.43
C GLU A 28 -7.28 7.20 4.57
N SER A 29 -8.04 8.29 4.40
CA SER A 29 -7.60 9.46 3.63
C SER A 29 -6.35 10.12 4.21
N ASN A 30 -6.24 10.20 5.54
CA ASN A 30 -5.07 10.76 6.19
C ASN A 30 -3.84 9.85 6.04
N VAL A 31 -4.04 8.54 6.09
CA VAL A 31 -2.98 7.56 5.84
C VAL A 31 -2.46 7.67 4.41
N VAL A 32 -3.36 7.74 3.42
CA VAL A 32 -2.98 7.89 2.00
C VAL A 32 -2.21 9.20 1.77
N ALA A 33 -2.70 10.32 2.30
CA ALA A 33 -2.03 11.61 2.16
C ALA A 33 -0.63 11.60 2.77
N LEU A 34 -0.49 11.05 3.98
CA LEU A 34 0.79 10.94 4.68
C LEU A 34 1.80 10.05 3.91
N LEU A 35 1.34 8.95 3.32
CA LEU A 35 2.18 8.06 2.52
C LEU A 35 2.72 8.75 1.27
N ASN A 36 1.86 9.46 0.55
CA ASN A 36 2.27 10.22 -0.62
C ASN A 36 3.26 11.33 -0.25
N ASP A 37 3.04 12.04 0.86
CA ASP A 37 3.96 13.07 1.35
C ASP A 37 5.34 12.52 1.73
N LEU A 38 5.38 11.34 2.38
CA LEU A 38 6.61 10.64 2.71
C LEU A 38 7.40 10.24 1.45
N PHE A 39 6.70 9.77 0.44
CA PHE A 39 7.31 9.32 -0.81
C PHE A 39 7.74 10.49 -1.69
N GLU A 40 6.89 11.47 -1.95
CA GLU A 40 7.21 12.62 -2.82
C GLU A 40 8.39 13.43 -2.26
N GLY A 41 8.47 13.56 -0.93
CA GLY A 41 9.56 14.31 -0.28
C GLY A 41 10.94 13.63 -0.36
N SER A 42 11.02 12.34 -0.67
CA SER A 42 12.27 11.56 -0.60
C SER A 42 12.58 10.71 -1.84
N SER A 43 11.56 10.39 -2.65
CA SER A 43 11.59 9.30 -3.64
C SER A 43 12.07 7.95 -3.08
N ASP A 44 12.14 7.83 -1.75
CA ASP A 44 12.50 6.63 -1.02
C ASP A 44 11.22 6.02 -0.46
N ALA A 45 10.98 4.75 -0.78
CA ALA A 45 9.81 4.02 -0.31
C ALA A 45 9.97 3.50 1.12
N ALA A 46 11.20 3.45 1.66
CA ALA A 46 11.47 2.91 3.00
C ALA A 46 10.76 3.67 4.14
N PRO A 47 10.70 5.02 4.17
CA PRO A 47 9.95 5.78 5.16
C PRO A 47 8.45 5.46 5.17
N ALA A 48 7.82 5.40 3.98
CA ALA A 48 6.42 5.06 3.83
C ALA A 48 6.14 3.62 4.32
N PHE A 49 7.02 2.69 3.96
CA PHE A 49 6.90 1.30 4.41
C PHE A 49 7.08 1.13 5.93
N TYR A 50 8.04 1.85 6.53
CA TYR A 50 8.24 1.84 7.98
C TYR A 50 6.99 2.35 8.70
N PHE A 51 6.39 3.44 8.22
CA PHE A 51 5.15 3.97 8.79
C PHE A 51 4.02 2.94 8.78
N VAL A 52 3.80 2.24 7.65
CA VAL A 52 2.74 1.24 7.49
C VAL A 52 2.94 0.04 8.41
N THR A 53 4.19 -0.43 8.50
CA THR A 53 4.53 -1.55 9.39
C THR A 53 4.27 -1.18 10.85
N LEU A 54 4.60 0.06 11.22
CA LEU A 54 4.35 0.59 12.55
C LEU A 54 2.84 0.74 12.80
N SER A 55 2.08 1.34 11.88
CA SER A 55 0.64 1.54 12.06
C SER A 55 -0.08 0.20 12.20
N GLN A 56 0.20 -0.79 11.34
CA GLN A 56 -0.39 -2.14 11.46
C GLN A 56 -0.11 -2.76 12.84
N ARG A 57 1.12 -2.63 13.35
CA ARG A 57 1.54 -3.21 14.63
C ARG A 57 0.87 -2.56 15.83
N TYR A 58 0.69 -1.24 15.82
CA TYR A 58 0.24 -0.48 16.99
C TYR A 58 -1.25 -0.17 17.02
N SER A 59 -1.91 -0.12 15.86
CA SER A 59 -3.31 0.30 15.77
C SER A 59 -4.26 -0.84 15.39
N GLY A 60 -3.74 -1.99 14.95
CA GLY A 60 -4.57 -3.07 14.39
C GLY A 60 -5.40 -2.63 13.18
N LEU A 61 -5.12 -1.45 12.61
CA LEU A 61 -5.88 -0.89 11.50
C LEU A 61 -5.73 -1.80 10.29
N LYS A 62 -6.84 -2.42 9.90
CA LYS A 62 -7.04 -2.84 8.52
C LYS A 62 -7.07 -1.57 7.69
N HIS A 63 -5.91 -1.18 7.16
CA HIS A 63 -5.82 -0.13 6.19
C HIS A 63 -6.77 -0.47 5.03
N GLY A 64 -7.69 0.45 4.71
CA GLY A 64 -8.63 0.23 3.62
C GLY A 64 -7.90 0.06 2.28
N ASP A 65 -8.66 -0.33 1.26
CA ASP A 65 -8.12 -0.76 -0.03
C ASP A 65 -7.27 0.32 -0.71
N ARG A 66 -7.56 1.62 -0.47
CA ARG A 66 -6.77 2.73 -1.01
C ARG A 66 -5.43 2.88 -0.31
N ALA A 67 -5.39 2.71 0.99
CA ALA A 67 -4.14 2.74 1.74
C ALA A 67 -3.23 1.59 1.32
N VAL A 68 -3.76 0.36 1.20
CA VAL A 68 -3.00 -0.80 0.68
C VAL A 68 -2.48 -0.53 -0.74
N SER A 69 -3.35 -0.05 -1.63
CA SER A 69 -3.00 0.26 -3.02
C SER A 69 -1.92 1.33 -3.12
N THR A 70 -1.98 2.36 -2.26
CA THR A 70 -0.96 3.42 -2.18
C THR A 70 0.40 2.87 -1.76
N VAL A 71 0.45 1.96 -0.79
CA VAL A 71 1.71 1.33 -0.36
C VAL A 71 2.29 0.44 -1.46
N VAL A 72 1.44 -0.31 -2.16
CA VAL A 72 1.86 -1.12 -3.31
C VAL A 72 2.43 -0.23 -4.42
N HIS A 73 1.76 0.88 -4.72
CA HIS A 73 2.24 1.87 -5.68
C HIS A 73 3.63 2.41 -5.29
N ILE A 74 3.77 2.90 -4.05
CA ILE A 74 5.03 3.44 -3.52
C ILE A 74 6.13 2.38 -3.56
N ALA A 75 5.83 1.14 -3.16
CA ALA A 75 6.80 0.05 -3.16
C ALA A 75 7.31 -0.26 -4.57
N VAL A 76 6.43 -0.34 -5.57
CA VAL A 76 6.86 -0.56 -6.96
C VAL A 76 7.63 0.64 -7.51
N SER A 77 7.15 1.86 -7.27
CA SER A 77 7.81 3.10 -7.71
C SER A 77 9.19 3.28 -7.07
N GLY A 78 9.37 2.82 -5.83
CA GLY A 78 10.65 2.80 -5.10
C GLY A 78 11.50 1.54 -5.33
N ASN A 79 11.18 0.71 -6.33
CA ASN A 79 11.90 -0.54 -6.65
C ASN A 79 11.94 -1.58 -5.50
N MET A 80 10.99 -1.53 -4.57
CA MET A 80 10.78 -2.47 -3.47
C MET A 80 9.77 -3.57 -3.86
N ASN A 81 9.95 -4.16 -5.05
CA ASN A 81 9.04 -5.15 -5.63
C ASN A 81 8.77 -6.37 -4.73
N HIS A 82 9.77 -6.81 -3.97
CA HIS A 82 9.62 -7.91 -3.01
C HIS A 82 8.62 -7.59 -1.89
N ILE A 83 8.57 -6.33 -1.44
CA ILE A 83 7.59 -5.85 -0.47
C ILE A 83 6.21 -5.77 -1.10
N ALA A 84 6.10 -5.21 -2.32
CA ALA A 84 4.84 -5.13 -3.04
C ALA A 84 4.19 -6.52 -3.20
N VAL A 85 4.96 -7.52 -3.64
CA VAL A 85 4.48 -8.92 -3.75
C VAL A 85 4.04 -9.48 -2.41
N ASN A 86 4.79 -9.23 -1.32
CA ASN A 86 4.41 -9.74 0.01
C ASN A 86 3.10 -9.12 0.51
N LEU A 87 2.89 -7.82 0.29
CA LEU A 87 1.64 -7.15 0.61
C LEU A 87 0.47 -7.72 -0.21
N LEU A 88 0.62 -7.81 -1.54
CA LEU A 88 -0.38 -8.40 -2.42
C LEU A 88 -0.73 -9.84 -2.02
N ARG A 89 0.25 -10.65 -1.63
CA ARG A 89 0.00 -12.00 -1.11
C ARG A 89 -0.84 -12.00 0.15
N SER A 90 -0.54 -11.11 1.11
CA SER A 90 -1.31 -11.01 2.37
C SER A 90 -2.76 -10.62 2.12
N VAL A 91 -2.97 -9.72 1.17
CA VAL A 91 -4.25 -9.18 0.70
C VAL A 91 -5.06 -10.31 0.04
N VAL A 92 -4.49 -11.05 -0.90
CA VAL A 92 -5.13 -12.23 -1.53
C VAL A 92 -5.40 -13.37 -0.54
N ARG A 93 -4.82 -13.38 0.67
CA ARG A 93 -5.12 -14.42 1.69
C ARG A 93 -6.41 -14.20 2.45
N VAL A 94 -6.87 -12.97 2.59
CA VAL A 94 -7.97 -12.65 3.51
C VAL A 94 -9.32 -13.04 2.93
N ASP A 95 -9.40 -13.33 1.62
CA ASP A 95 -10.66 -13.23 0.90
C ASP A 95 -11.07 -14.43 0.05
N GLU A 96 -10.93 -15.64 0.58
CA GLU A 96 -11.52 -16.83 -0.06
C GLU A 96 -13.06 -16.85 0.05
N HIS A 97 -13.68 -15.92 0.79
CA HIS A 97 -15.11 -15.93 1.12
C HIS A 97 -15.89 -14.66 0.71
N SER A 98 -15.28 -13.51 0.38
CA SER A 98 -16.03 -12.41 -0.24
C SER A 98 -16.16 -12.63 -1.74
N ALA A 99 -17.35 -12.32 -2.23
CA ALA A 99 -17.77 -12.56 -3.59
C ALA A 99 -17.11 -11.58 -4.59
N GLY A 100 -15.77 -11.52 -4.67
CA GLY A 100 -15.04 -10.78 -5.70
C GLY A 100 -15.17 -9.25 -5.71
N GLU A 101 -16.10 -8.67 -4.93
CA GLU A 101 -16.31 -7.22 -4.78
C GLU A 101 -15.07 -6.54 -4.22
N TRP A 102 -14.44 -7.14 -3.22
CA TRP A 102 -13.22 -6.61 -2.63
C TRP A 102 -12.03 -6.59 -3.61
N HIS A 103 -11.91 -7.61 -4.46
CA HIS A 103 -10.90 -7.62 -5.51
C HIS A 103 -11.15 -6.50 -6.55
N GLN A 104 -12.41 -6.18 -6.84
CA GLN A 104 -12.74 -5.03 -7.70
C GLN A 104 -12.36 -3.70 -7.05
N LEU A 105 -12.68 -3.53 -5.76
CA LEU A 105 -12.28 -2.33 -5.00
C LEU A 105 -10.77 -2.16 -4.96
N LEU A 106 -10.01 -3.24 -4.77
CA LEU A 106 -8.55 -3.22 -4.86
C LEU A 106 -8.06 -2.80 -6.26
N PHE A 107 -8.69 -3.28 -7.33
CA PHE A 107 -8.32 -2.91 -8.69
C PHE A 107 -8.63 -1.45 -9.00
N ASP A 108 -9.78 -0.95 -8.58
CA ASP A 108 -10.16 0.44 -8.75
C ASP A 108 -9.21 1.35 -7.95
N ALA A 109 -8.91 0.98 -6.70
CA ALA A 109 -7.93 1.70 -5.88
C ALA A 109 -6.52 1.68 -6.50
N LEU A 110 -6.08 0.56 -7.08
CA LEU A 110 -4.79 0.48 -7.78
C LEU A 110 -4.77 1.36 -9.04
N ARG A 111 -5.87 1.41 -9.81
CA ARG A 111 -5.98 2.30 -10.98
C ARG A 111 -6.01 3.78 -10.58
N GLU A 112 -6.68 4.11 -9.48
CA GLU A 112 -6.72 5.48 -8.94
C GLU A 112 -5.34 5.91 -8.40
N THR A 113 -4.61 5.01 -7.74
CA THR A 113 -3.35 5.35 -7.05
C THR A 113 -2.10 5.21 -7.94
N CYS A 114 -2.07 4.24 -8.86
CA CYS A 114 -0.93 4.03 -9.76
C CYS A 114 -1.04 4.90 -11.01
N SER A 115 -0.54 6.12 -10.93
CA SER A 115 -0.48 7.06 -12.07
C SER A 115 0.46 6.60 -13.20
N SER A 116 1.48 5.79 -12.88
CA SER A 116 2.41 5.25 -13.87
C SER A 116 1.89 3.94 -14.47
N ARG A 117 1.72 3.92 -15.80
CA ARG A 117 1.37 2.71 -16.56
C ARG A 117 2.33 1.55 -16.28
N ARG A 118 3.64 1.82 -16.21
CA ARG A 118 4.66 0.79 -15.93
C ARG A 118 4.52 0.20 -14.53
N ALA A 119 4.22 1.04 -13.53
CA ALA A 119 3.99 0.58 -12.17
C ALA A 119 2.73 -0.30 -12.13
N LEU A 120 1.66 0.13 -12.79
CA LEU A 120 0.41 -0.63 -12.85
C LEU A 120 0.58 -1.99 -13.55
N GLU A 121 1.28 -2.05 -14.69
CA GLU A 121 1.61 -3.32 -15.37
C GLU A 121 2.43 -4.27 -14.48
N THR A 122 3.39 -3.72 -13.73
CA THR A 122 4.20 -4.48 -12.78
C THR A 122 3.33 -5.05 -11.66
N VAL A 123 2.45 -4.24 -11.08
CA VAL A 123 1.52 -4.66 -10.02
C VAL A 123 0.56 -5.74 -10.52
N TYR A 124 -0.03 -5.59 -11.71
CA TYR A 124 -0.90 -6.61 -12.29
C TYR A 124 -0.18 -7.93 -12.55
N THR A 125 1.06 -7.88 -13.06
CA THR A 125 1.88 -9.08 -13.24
C THR A 125 2.12 -9.80 -11.92
N MET A 126 2.40 -9.06 -10.84
CA MET A 126 2.55 -9.61 -9.50
C MET A 126 1.24 -10.21 -8.97
N LEU A 127 0.11 -9.53 -9.18
CA LEU A 127 -1.22 -10.01 -8.79
C LEU A 127 -1.60 -11.31 -9.49
N VAL A 128 -1.41 -11.40 -10.81
CA VAL A 128 -1.66 -12.62 -11.59
C VAL A 128 -0.88 -13.79 -11.00
N LYS A 129 0.41 -13.58 -10.69
CA LYS A 129 1.23 -14.59 -10.03
C LYS A 129 0.72 -14.96 -8.65
N CYS A 130 0.32 -13.98 -7.83
CA CYS A 130 -0.23 -14.23 -6.51
C CYS A 130 -1.53 -15.04 -6.56
N TYR A 131 -2.45 -14.75 -7.50
CA TYR A 131 -3.68 -15.52 -7.69
C TYR A 131 -3.39 -16.92 -8.22
N ALA A 132 -2.45 -17.07 -9.16
CA ALA A 132 -2.06 -18.37 -9.70
C ALA A 132 -1.42 -19.27 -8.63
N ASP A 133 -0.47 -18.74 -7.83
CA ASP A 133 0.17 -19.42 -6.69
C ASP A 133 -0.86 -19.94 -5.66
N LYS A 134 -2.03 -19.29 -5.61
CA LYS A 134 -3.15 -19.57 -4.72
C LYS A 134 -4.23 -20.49 -5.31
N GLY A 135 -4.09 -20.92 -6.57
CA GLY A 135 -5.11 -21.71 -7.27
C GLY A 135 -6.36 -20.91 -7.68
N MET A 136 -6.34 -19.58 -7.54
CA MET A 136 -7.45 -18.68 -7.91
C MET A 136 -7.40 -18.34 -9.42
N ILE A 137 -7.35 -19.37 -10.27
CA ILE A 137 -7.10 -19.24 -11.71
C ILE A 137 -8.14 -18.35 -12.41
N LYS A 138 -9.41 -18.41 -11.97
CA LYS A 138 -10.48 -17.56 -12.52
C LYS A 138 -10.18 -16.06 -12.33
N MET A 139 -9.62 -15.68 -11.19
CA MET A 139 -9.23 -14.28 -10.92
C MET A 139 -7.97 -13.89 -11.69
N ALA A 140 -7.00 -14.81 -11.80
CA ALA A 140 -5.81 -14.58 -12.63
C ALA A 140 -6.18 -14.34 -14.10
N ILE A 141 -7.13 -15.10 -14.67
CA ILE A 141 -7.59 -14.92 -16.05
C ILE A 141 -8.30 -13.58 -16.23
N ARG A 142 -9.15 -13.16 -15.28
CA ARG A 142 -9.85 -11.85 -15.33
C ARG A 142 -8.91 -10.64 -15.35
N LEU A 143 -7.65 -10.82 -14.97
CA LEU A 143 -6.65 -9.76 -14.99
C LEU A 143 -5.88 -9.67 -16.32
N VAL A 144 -5.95 -10.71 -17.14
CA VAL A 144 -5.18 -10.83 -18.39
C VAL A 144 -6.09 -10.70 -19.62
N GLY A 145 -7.37 -11.04 -19.49
CA GLY A 145 -8.39 -10.91 -20.55
C GLY A 145 -9.21 -9.63 -20.42
#